data_AF-A0A6A9QNI6-F1
#
_entry.id   AF-A0A6A9QNI6-F1
#
_cell.length_a   1.000
_cell.length_b   1.000
_cell.length_c   1.000
_cell.angle_alpha   90.00
_cell.angle_beta   90.00
_cell.angle_gamma   90.00
#
_symmetry.space_group_name_H-M   'P 1'
#
loop_
_entity.id
_entity.type
_entity.pdbx_description
1 polymer ?
#
loop_
_entity_poly.entity_id
_entity_poly.type
_entity_poly.pdbx_seq_one_letter_code
_entity_poly.pdbx_strand_id
1 'polypeptide(L)'
;MKAETKFDEVYEQLNSIRENELSFNEVDTVRFVKSQIQKMKGNLSEIENASQDKRWEDMLANFFQLLEKINIINIYLLQPTSLSMLMKEKISGIIENLIASISYSVAEATLLIKENAKEIGIESINVSVSGTPATINVSLSMKKT
;
A
#
# COMPACT_ATOMS: atom_id res chain seq x y z
N MET A 1 8.47 4.43 -9.35
CA MET A 1 8.57 5.09 -8.01
C MET A 1 9.51 4.31 -7.10
N LYS A 2 10.16 4.92 -6.10
CA LYS A 2 11.07 4.18 -5.18
C LYS A 2 10.32 3.18 -4.29
N ALA A 3 9.06 3.44 -4.00
CA ALA A 3 8.18 2.54 -3.26
C ALA A 3 8.04 1.16 -3.94
N GLU A 4 8.12 1.09 -5.27
CA GLU A 4 8.02 -0.19 -5.99
C GLU A 4 9.18 -1.13 -5.65
N THR A 5 10.40 -0.61 -5.55
CA THR A 5 11.58 -1.39 -5.18
C THR A 5 11.46 -1.95 -3.77
N LYS A 6 10.90 -1.18 -2.83
CA LYS A 6 10.63 -1.67 -1.47
C LYS A 6 9.60 -2.80 -1.46
N PHE A 7 8.58 -2.70 -2.30
CA PHE A 7 7.62 -3.77 -2.47
C PHE A 7 8.22 -5.02 -3.14
N ASP A 8 9.18 -4.87 -4.05
CA ASP A 8 9.94 -5.99 -4.59
C ASP A 8 10.76 -6.72 -3.53
N GLU A 9 11.44 -5.99 -2.64
CA GLU A 9 12.17 -6.58 -1.52
C GLU A 9 11.25 -7.44 -0.63
N VAL A 10 10.06 -6.93 -0.28
CA VAL A 10 9.06 -7.68 0.50
C VAL A 10 8.52 -8.88 -0.29
N TYR A 11 8.27 -8.72 -1.59
CA TYR A 11 7.78 -9.81 -2.44
C TYR A 11 8.79 -10.96 -2.51
N GLU A 12 10.08 -10.65 -2.66
CA GLU A 12 11.16 -11.65 -2.66
C GLU A 12 11.34 -12.32 -1.31
N GLN A 13 11.22 -11.58 -0.20
CA GLN A 13 11.18 -12.16 1.14
C GLN A 13 10.04 -13.17 1.28
N LEU A 14 8.84 -12.84 0.79
CA LEU A 14 7.69 -13.75 0.79
C LEU A 14 7.91 -14.97 -0.12
N ASN A 15 8.57 -14.81 -1.27
CA ASN A 15 8.93 -15.92 -2.18
C ASN A 15 9.92 -16.89 -1.57
N SER A 16 10.80 -16.42 -0.68
CA SER A 16 11.78 -17.27 0.00
C SER A 16 11.15 -18.23 1.02
N ILE A 17 9.90 -17.99 1.41
CA ILE A 17 9.18 -18.85 2.36
C ILE A 17 8.74 -20.13 1.64
N ARG A 18 9.27 -21.27 2.08
CA ARG A 18 8.84 -22.58 1.61
C ARG A 18 7.41 -22.86 2.11
N GLU A 19 6.46 -23.00 1.19
CA GLU A 19 5.03 -23.21 1.53
C GLU A 19 4.78 -24.48 2.36
N ASN A 20 5.62 -25.51 2.22
CA ASN A 20 5.49 -26.75 2.99
C ASN A 20 5.89 -26.61 4.48
N GLU A 21 6.50 -25.49 4.86
CA GLU A 21 6.82 -25.14 6.25
C GLU A 21 5.73 -24.28 6.89
N LEU A 22 4.66 -23.97 6.14
CA LEU A 22 3.55 -23.15 6.56
C LEU A 22 2.29 -24.01 6.79
N SER A 23 1.49 -23.62 7.76
CA SER A 23 0.10 -24.08 7.86
C SER A 23 -0.74 -23.55 6.68
N PHE A 24 -1.87 -24.18 6.44
CA PHE A 24 -2.79 -23.79 5.36
C PHE A 24 -3.15 -22.29 5.40
N ASN A 25 -3.49 -21.77 6.58
CA ASN A 25 -3.82 -20.35 6.76
C ASN A 25 -2.63 -19.42 6.45
N GLU A 26 -1.39 -19.89 6.70
CA GLU A 26 -0.17 -19.08 6.50
C GLU A 26 0.13 -18.99 5.00
N VAL A 27 -0.05 -20.09 4.28
CA VAL A 27 0.05 -20.12 2.82
C VAL A 27 -0.96 -19.15 2.20
N ASP A 28 -2.23 -19.19 2.64
CA ASP A 28 -3.26 -18.29 2.13
C ASP A 28 -2.95 -16.82 2.42
N THR A 29 -2.45 -16.52 3.62
CA THR A 29 -2.01 -15.17 3.98
C THR A 29 -0.88 -14.67 3.09
N VAL A 30 0.16 -15.49 2.90
CA VAL A 30 1.30 -15.14 2.04
C VAL A 30 0.86 -14.91 0.60
N ARG A 31 0.00 -15.79 0.04
CA ARG A 31 -0.54 -15.64 -1.32
C ARG A 31 -1.38 -14.38 -1.47
N PHE A 32 -2.22 -14.10 -0.48
CA PHE A 32 -3.03 -12.89 -0.45
C PHE A 32 -2.14 -11.63 -0.45
N VAL A 33 -1.17 -11.55 0.47
CA VAL A 33 -0.25 -10.41 0.57
C VAL A 33 0.53 -10.22 -0.73
N LYS A 34 1.09 -11.29 -1.31
CA LYS A 34 1.78 -11.24 -2.61
C LYS A 34 0.90 -10.67 -3.72
N SER A 35 -0.36 -11.10 -3.80
CA SER A 35 -1.31 -10.57 -4.78
C SER A 35 -1.58 -9.09 -4.59
N GLN A 36 -1.73 -8.63 -3.34
CA GLN A 36 -1.95 -7.20 -3.07
C GLN A 36 -0.69 -6.37 -3.35
N ILE A 37 0.50 -6.87 -3.04
CA ILE A 37 1.77 -6.19 -3.37
C ILE A 37 1.86 -5.92 -4.88
N GLN A 38 1.58 -6.93 -5.72
CA GLN A 38 1.62 -6.73 -7.18
C GLN A 38 0.63 -5.68 -7.66
N LYS A 39 -0.58 -5.64 -7.09
CA LYS A 39 -1.59 -4.60 -7.41
C LYS A 39 -1.14 -3.21 -6.96
N MET A 40 -0.58 -3.10 -5.75
CA MET A 40 -0.03 -1.83 -5.25
C MET A 40 1.12 -1.31 -6.13
N LYS A 41 2.01 -2.20 -6.59
CA LYS A 41 3.05 -1.84 -7.56
C LYS A 41 2.47 -1.33 -8.87
N GLY A 42 1.46 -2.00 -9.42
CA GLY A 42 0.75 -1.54 -10.61
C GLY A 42 0.18 -0.13 -10.43
N ASN A 43 -0.50 0.12 -9.30
CA ASN A 43 -1.03 1.44 -8.99
C ASN A 43 0.08 2.50 -8.86
N LEU A 44 1.22 2.18 -8.25
CA LEU A 44 2.36 3.10 -8.15
C LEU A 44 2.93 3.47 -9.52
N SER A 45 3.11 2.48 -10.40
CA SER A 45 3.58 2.74 -11.77
C SER A 45 2.60 3.63 -12.53
N GLU A 46 1.29 3.35 -12.43
CA GLU A 46 0.26 4.17 -13.08
C GLU A 46 0.14 5.58 -12.48
N ILE A 47 0.36 5.75 -11.17
CA ILE A 47 0.44 7.09 -10.55
C ILE A 47 1.57 7.90 -11.17
N GLU A 48 2.76 7.32 -11.32
CA GLU A 48 3.92 8.02 -11.90
C GLU A 48 3.70 8.33 -13.39
N ASN A 49 3.24 7.35 -14.17
CA ASN A 49 2.98 7.53 -15.60
C ASN A 49 1.88 8.58 -15.84
N ALA A 50 0.76 8.49 -15.12
CA ALA A 50 -0.33 9.46 -15.23
C ALA A 50 0.12 10.87 -14.80
N SER A 51 1.03 10.99 -13.82
CA SER A 51 1.61 12.27 -13.43
C SER A 51 2.45 12.88 -14.56
N GLN A 52 3.32 12.09 -15.19
CA GLN A 52 4.16 12.53 -16.32
C GLN A 52 3.30 12.95 -17.53
N ASP A 53 2.22 12.21 -17.80
CA ASP A 53 1.28 12.48 -18.89
C ASP A 53 0.25 13.58 -18.58
N LYS A 54 0.27 14.14 -17.36
CA LYS A 54 -0.72 15.10 -16.86
C LYS A 54 -2.17 14.59 -16.85
N ARG A 55 -2.35 13.27 -16.75
CA ARG A 55 -3.65 12.60 -16.59
C ARG A 55 -4.05 12.58 -15.11
N TRP A 56 -4.44 13.74 -14.59
CA TRP A 56 -4.64 13.93 -13.14
C TRP A 56 -5.75 13.07 -12.53
N GLU A 57 -6.84 12.85 -13.27
CA GLU A 57 -7.94 11.98 -12.82
C GLU A 57 -7.46 10.54 -12.64
N ASP A 58 -6.70 10.02 -13.59
CA ASP A 58 -6.12 8.68 -13.54
C ASP A 58 -5.11 8.56 -12.38
N MET A 59 -4.29 9.59 -12.17
CA MET A 59 -3.34 9.64 -11.06
C MET A 59 -4.06 9.55 -9.71
N LEU A 60 -5.12 10.35 -9.51
CA LEU A 60 -5.91 10.33 -8.27
C LEU A 60 -6.66 9.00 -8.10
N ALA A 61 -7.23 8.45 -9.18
CA ALA A 61 -7.91 7.16 -9.14
C ALA A 61 -6.96 6.04 -8.70
N ASN A 62 -5.76 5.97 -9.26
CA ASN A 62 -4.76 4.98 -8.87
C ASN A 62 -4.25 5.19 -7.44
N PHE A 63 -4.13 6.44 -6.99
CA PHE A 63 -3.81 6.74 -5.59
C PHE A 63 -4.90 6.24 -4.62
N PHE A 64 -6.17 6.44 -4.94
CA PHE A 64 -7.26 5.89 -4.11
C PHE A 64 -7.29 4.36 -4.12
N GLN A 65 -7.02 3.73 -5.27
CA GLN A 65 -6.90 2.27 -5.35
C GLN A 65 -5.71 1.74 -4.55
N LEU A 66 -4.59 2.45 -4.51
CA LEU A 66 -3.45 2.12 -3.65
C LEU A 66 -3.87 2.12 -2.17
N LEU A 67 -4.55 3.17 -1.71
CA LEU A 67 -5.06 3.27 -0.34
C LEU A 67 -6.07 2.17 0.00
N GLU A 68 -6.95 1.82 -0.94
CA GLU A 68 -7.90 0.71 -0.79
C GLU A 68 -7.14 -0.61 -0.53
N LYS A 69 -6.11 -0.93 -1.33
CA LYS A 69 -5.36 -2.19 -1.16
C LYS A 69 -4.62 -2.23 0.16
N ILE A 70 -4.03 -1.10 0.57
CA ILE A 70 -3.39 -0.97 1.89
C ILE A 70 -4.39 -1.25 3.01
N ASN A 71 -5.57 -0.64 2.96
CA ASN A 71 -6.58 -0.82 3.99
C ASN A 71 -7.10 -2.26 4.03
N ILE A 72 -7.27 -2.93 2.88
CA ILE A 72 -7.64 -4.35 2.83
C ILE A 72 -6.54 -5.22 3.46
N ILE A 73 -5.26 -4.95 3.17
CA ILE A 73 -4.14 -5.65 3.82
C ILE A 73 -4.22 -5.47 5.35
N ASN A 74 -4.36 -4.24 5.84
CA ASN A 74 -4.42 -3.96 7.27
C ASN A 74 -5.59 -4.69 7.95
N ILE A 75 -6.77 -4.68 7.32
CA ILE A 75 -7.94 -5.39 7.84
C ILE A 75 -7.68 -6.90 7.90
N TYR A 76 -7.08 -7.47 6.85
CA TYR A 76 -6.84 -8.91 6.76
C TYR A 76 -5.74 -9.40 7.72
N LEU A 77 -4.64 -8.65 7.83
CA LEU A 77 -3.51 -8.98 8.70
C LEU A 77 -3.85 -8.84 10.19
N LEU A 78 -4.75 -7.93 10.54
CA LEU A 78 -5.16 -7.70 11.93
C LEU A 78 -6.34 -8.58 12.38
N GLN A 79 -6.80 -9.51 11.53
CA GLN A 79 -7.73 -10.56 11.98
C GLN A 79 -7.04 -11.45 13.03
N PRO A 80 -7.73 -11.90 14.10
CA PRO A 80 -7.10 -12.65 15.20
C PRO A 80 -6.31 -13.88 14.76
N THR A 81 -6.81 -14.59 13.75
CA THR A 81 -6.15 -15.75 13.13
C THR A 81 -4.83 -15.34 12.49
N SER A 82 -4.85 -14.36 11.60
CA SER A 82 -3.66 -13.79 10.94
C SER A 82 -2.66 -13.24 11.96
N LEU A 83 -3.13 -12.48 12.95
CA LEU A 83 -2.29 -11.85 13.99
C LEU A 83 -1.48 -12.89 14.79
N SER A 84 -2.10 -14.01 15.15
CA SER A 84 -1.41 -15.09 15.85
C SER A 84 -0.27 -15.71 15.03
N MET A 85 -0.38 -15.69 13.69
CA MET A 85 0.65 -16.16 12.78
C MET A 85 1.74 -15.10 12.54
N LEU A 86 1.36 -13.82 12.54
CA LEU A 86 2.30 -12.68 12.46
C LEU A 86 3.28 -12.64 13.63
N MET A 87 2.90 -13.19 14.79
CA MET A 87 3.75 -13.27 15.97
C MET A 87 4.86 -14.35 15.87
N LYS A 88 4.92 -15.14 14.79
CA LYS A 88 6.04 -16.05 14.54
C LYS A 88 7.21 -15.28 13.91
N GLU A 89 8.42 -15.49 14.44
CA GLU A 89 9.64 -14.77 14.01
C GLU A 89 9.86 -14.75 12.49
N LYS A 90 9.54 -15.85 11.79
CA LYS A 90 9.77 -15.99 10.33
C LYS A 90 8.94 -15.03 9.48
N ILE A 91 7.73 -14.68 9.91
CA ILE A 91 6.79 -13.83 9.13
C ILE A 91 6.78 -12.40 9.69
N SER A 92 7.00 -12.24 10.99
CA SER A 92 6.98 -10.95 11.69
C SER A 92 7.85 -9.88 10.99
N GLY A 93 9.14 -10.17 10.73
CA GLY A 93 10.04 -9.20 10.11
C GLY A 93 9.66 -8.82 8.67
N ILE A 94 9.08 -9.76 7.92
CA ILE A 94 8.60 -9.49 6.55
C ILE A 94 7.40 -8.54 6.58
N ILE A 95 6.56 -8.67 7.60
CA ILE A 95 5.35 -7.85 7.75
C ILE A 95 5.70 -6.47 8.28
N GLU A 96 6.70 -6.35 9.15
CA GLU A 96 7.28 -5.04 9.51
C GLU A 96 7.81 -4.31 8.27
N ASN A 97 8.55 -5.02 7.39
CA ASN A 97 9.02 -4.45 6.12
C ASN A 97 7.86 -4.07 5.18
N LEU A 98 6.78 -4.86 5.17
CA LEU A 98 5.56 -4.53 4.43
C LEU A 98 4.92 -3.23 4.94
N ILE A 99 4.75 -3.09 6.27
CA ILE A 99 4.18 -1.89 6.89
C ILE A 99 5.04 -0.65 6.60
N ALA A 100 6.36 -0.80 6.66
CA ALA A 100 7.30 0.27 6.31
C ALA A 100 7.17 0.65 4.82
N SER A 101 7.05 -0.33 3.92
CA SER A 101 6.87 -0.12 2.48
C SER A 101 5.55 0.58 2.16
N ILE A 102 4.47 0.17 2.83
CA ILE A 102 3.15 0.82 2.76
C ILE A 102 3.27 2.29 3.18
N SER A 103 3.86 2.57 4.35
CA SER A 103 4.00 3.93 4.86
C SER A 103 4.81 4.81 3.90
N TYR A 104 5.89 4.27 3.34
CA TYR A 104 6.70 4.93 2.34
C TYR A 104 5.92 5.21 1.05
N SER A 105 5.15 4.24 0.56
CA SER A 105 4.37 4.37 -0.68
C SER A 105 3.30 5.47 -0.59
N VAL A 106 2.61 5.57 0.55
CA VAL A 106 1.62 6.62 0.78
C VAL A 106 2.29 7.99 0.84
N ALA A 107 3.43 8.09 1.53
CA ALA A 107 4.18 9.33 1.61
C ALA A 107 4.67 9.78 0.23
N GLU A 108 5.27 8.89 -0.56
CA GLU A 108 5.78 9.20 -1.90
C GLU A 108 4.66 9.62 -2.85
N ALA A 109 3.55 8.87 -2.91
CA ALA A 109 2.40 9.23 -3.74
C ALA A 109 1.75 10.55 -3.30
N THR A 110 1.64 10.80 -1.99
CA THR A 110 1.13 12.06 -1.46
C THR A 110 2.01 13.25 -1.84
N LEU A 111 3.34 13.08 -1.79
CA LEU A 111 4.29 14.12 -2.19
C LEU A 111 4.15 14.44 -3.67
N LEU A 112 4.03 13.43 -4.54
CA LEU A 112 3.83 13.63 -5.97
C LEU A 112 2.53 14.40 -6.26
N ILE A 113 1.45 14.09 -5.55
CA ILE A 113 0.19 14.85 -5.64
C ILE A 113 0.38 16.29 -5.17
N LYS A 114 1.11 16.52 -4.07
CA LYS A 114 1.38 17.86 -3.54
C LYS A 114 2.20 18.71 -4.51
N GLU A 115 3.21 18.13 -5.15
CA GLU A 115 4.04 18.82 -6.15
C GLU A 115 3.21 19.34 -7.33
N ASN A 116 2.17 18.59 -7.70
CA ASN A 116 1.28 18.91 -8.82
C ASN A 116 -0.06 19.56 -8.38
N ALA A 117 -0.25 19.84 -7.09
CA ALA A 117 -1.56 20.19 -6.50
C ALA A 117 -2.24 21.39 -7.18
N LYS A 118 -1.47 22.40 -7.61
CA LYS A 118 -2.00 23.56 -8.33
C LYS A 118 -2.62 23.20 -9.67
N GLU A 119 -1.97 22.31 -10.43
CA GLU A 119 -2.44 21.86 -11.75
C GLU A 119 -3.66 20.94 -11.63
N ILE A 120 -3.70 20.13 -10.57
CA ILE A 120 -4.81 19.22 -10.28
C ILE A 120 -6.04 19.98 -9.71
N GLY A 121 -5.85 21.18 -9.18
CA GLY A 121 -6.90 21.94 -8.51
C GLY A 121 -7.13 21.53 -7.04
N ILE A 122 -6.13 20.90 -6.40
CA ILE A 122 -6.15 20.54 -4.98
C ILE A 122 -5.66 21.72 -4.14
N GLU A 123 -6.44 22.12 -3.15
CA GLU A 123 -6.07 23.12 -2.15
C GLU A 123 -5.34 22.49 -0.96
N SER A 124 -5.80 21.33 -0.51
CA SER A 124 -5.17 20.59 0.58
C SER A 124 -5.39 19.10 0.45
N ILE A 125 -4.38 18.33 0.87
CA ILE A 125 -4.43 16.88 1.04
C ILE A 125 -3.97 16.56 2.46
N ASN A 126 -4.83 15.89 3.22
CA ASN A 126 -4.55 15.42 4.57
C ASN A 126 -4.57 13.91 4.58
N VAL A 127 -3.51 13.30 5.10
CA VAL A 127 -3.40 11.86 5.30
C VAL A 127 -3.34 11.60 6.79
N SER A 128 -4.18 10.69 7.28
CA SER A 128 -4.20 10.30 8.68
C SER A 128 -4.31 8.79 8.82
N VAL A 129 -3.83 8.27 9.94
CA VAL A 129 -4.01 6.88 10.32
C VAL A 129 -4.98 6.86 11.49
N SER A 130 -6.05 6.07 11.39
CA SER A 130 -7.08 5.98 12.43
C SER A 130 -7.65 4.58 12.58
N GLY A 131 -8.27 4.32 13.74
CA GLY A 131 -9.04 3.11 14.01
C GLY A 131 -8.25 1.91 14.52
N THR A 132 -9.01 0.86 14.84
CA THR A 132 -8.54 -0.48 15.20
C THR A 132 -9.42 -1.48 14.44
N PRO A 133 -8.97 -2.09 13.34
CA PRO A 133 -7.61 -2.07 12.77
C PRO A 133 -7.19 -0.71 12.20
N ALA A 134 -5.87 -0.49 12.10
CA ALA A 134 -5.31 0.75 11.57
C ALA A 134 -5.69 0.94 10.09
N THR A 135 -6.32 2.07 9.77
CA THR A 135 -6.72 2.44 8.40
C THR A 135 -6.09 3.77 8.01
N ILE A 136 -5.64 3.86 6.77
CA ILE A 136 -5.15 5.11 6.17
C ILE A 136 -6.32 5.82 5.53
N ASN A 137 -6.56 7.04 5.97
CA ASN A 137 -7.63 7.91 5.50
C ASN A 137 -7.02 9.11 4.80
N VAL A 138 -7.63 9.53 3.69
CA VAL A 138 -7.23 10.71 2.95
C VAL A 138 -8.41 11.63 2.73
N SER A 139 -8.20 12.91 3.05
CA SER A 139 -9.13 14.00 2.77
C SER A 139 -8.52 14.96 1.77
N LEU A 140 -9.23 15.21 0.67
CA LEU A 140 -8.87 16.17 -0.36
C LEU A 140 -9.85 17.33 -0.37
N SER A 141 -9.33 18.56 -0.38
CA SER A 141 -10.10 19.77 -0.67
C SER A 141 -9.75 20.25 -2.07
N MET A 142 -10.76 20.39 -2.92
CA MET A 142 -10.63 20.89 -4.29
C MET A 142 -11.04 22.36 -4.35
N LYS A 143 -10.39 23.14 -5.22
CA LYS A 143 -10.88 24.49 -5.56
C LYS A 143 -12.30 24.38 -6.08
N LYS A 144 -13.20 25.24 -5.61
CA LYS A 144 -14.49 25.43 -6.26
C LYS A 144 -14.24 25.93 -7.69
N THR A 145 -14.60 25.12 -8.67
CA THR A 145 -14.82 25.57 -10.06
C THR A 145 -15.87 26.66 -10.11
#